data_AF-A0A7S3FWM3-F1
#
_entry.id   AF-A0A7S3FWM3-F1
#
_cell.length_a   1.000
_cell.length_b   1.000
_cell.length_c   1.000
_cell.angle_alpha   90.00
_cell.angle_beta   90.00
_cell.angle_gamma   90.00
#
_symmetry.space_group_name_H-M   'P 1'
#
loop_
_entity.id
_entity.type
_entity.pdbx_description
1 polymer ?
#
loop_
_entity_poly.entity_id
_entity_poly.type
_entity_poly.pdbx_seq_one_letter_code
_entity_poly.pdbx_strand_id
1 'polypeptide(L)'
;LYKASKMNGEYKKETLNNSYSDVDKNEHDTDAFVKSSGQHGPKKFCFKVEIEKSFGIIGAIEVIFAVLQLLNIFISLRVGLTLFLVFNLPLMGSWLMSQKLKREGNTQGSYKWNTIFMSVFSVRLLLFIIFGFIFLIVANNENSTTDFLCHRYYGIELEGDESVQEKSEFEVEIEECRTQIRVFGFLAYVPLIIFQFHCLLTLYAYRDQVENKLYVDAVNDEEDI
;
A
#
# COMPACT_ATOMS: atom_id res chain seq x y z
N LEU A 1 0.83 -19.48 -44.35
CA LEU A 1 0.21 -18.75 -45.47
C LEU A 1 -0.42 -17.48 -44.91
N TYR A 2 0.29 -16.36 -45.01
CA TYR A 2 -0.17 -15.03 -44.58
C TYR A 2 -1.19 -14.48 -45.58
N LYS A 3 -2.27 -13.85 -45.09
CA LYS A 3 -3.06 -12.92 -45.89
C LYS A 3 -3.44 -11.72 -45.02
N ALA A 4 -2.67 -10.66 -45.17
CA ALA A 4 -3.00 -9.32 -44.70
C ALA A 4 -4.06 -8.72 -45.64
N SER A 5 -5.10 -8.12 -45.06
CA SER A 5 -6.01 -7.21 -45.77
C SER A 5 -5.85 -5.84 -45.13
N LYS A 6 -5.34 -4.90 -45.93
CA LYS A 6 -5.19 -3.49 -45.63
C LYS A 6 -6.29 -2.78 -46.42
N MET A 7 -7.16 -2.01 -45.77
CA MET A 7 -7.92 -0.96 -46.45
C MET A 7 -7.89 0.31 -45.63
N ASN A 8 -7.31 1.34 -46.26
CA ASN A 8 -7.41 2.73 -45.89
C ASN A 8 -8.86 3.22 -46.06
N GLY A 9 -9.27 4.14 -45.20
CA GLY A 9 -10.48 4.93 -45.40
C GLY A 9 -10.46 6.14 -44.47
N GLU A 10 -9.78 7.20 -44.89
CA GLU A 10 -10.00 8.54 -44.33
C GLU A 10 -11.46 8.94 -44.52
N TYR A 11 -12.12 9.41 -43.47
CA TYR A 11 -13.18 10.40 -43.61
C TYR A 11 -12.99 11.51 -42.58
N LYS A 12 -12.72 12.69 -43.12
CA LYS A 12 -12.66 13.99 -42.46
C LYS A 12 -13.91 14.77 -42.90
N LYS A 13 -14.35 15.70 -42.03
CA LYS A 13 -15.48 16.66 -42.12
C LYS A 13 -16.80 16.11 -41.54
N GLU A 14 -17.59 16.88 -40.80
CA GLU A 14 -17.74 18.34 -40.81
C GLU A 14 -18.33 18.83 -39.49
N THR A 15 -17.84 19.99 -39.03
CA THR A 15 -18.39 20.78 -37.93
C THR A 15 -19.71 21.40 -38.39
N LEU A 16 -20.81 21.18 -37.66
CA LEU A 16 -22.03 21.97 -37.81
C LEU A 16 -22.57 22.36 -36.44
N ASN A 17 -22.38 23.64 -36.13
CA ASN A 17 -23.15 24.38 -35.16
C ASN A 17 -24.64 24.26 -35.52
N ASN A 18 -25.48 23.94 -34.55
CA ASN A 18 -26.83 24.50 -34.50
C ASN A 18 -27.18 24.83 -33.06
N SER A 19 -27.33 26.14 -32.85
CA SER A 19 -28.05 26.75 -31.75
C SER A 19 -29.53 26.36 -31.87
N TYR A 20 -30.10 25.82 -30.80
CA TYR A 20 -31.54 25.93 -30.55
C TYR A 20 -31.78 26.16 -29.06
N SER A 21 -32.65 27.12 -28.81
CA SER A 21 -32.88 27.83 -27.56
C SER A 21 -33.69 27.04 -26.53
N ASP A 22 -33.32 27.25 -25.27
CA ASP A 22 -34.12 27.44 -24.05
C ASP A 22 -35.57 26.89 -23.92
N VAL A 23 -35.79 26.41 -22.69
CA VAL A 23 -37.05 26.25 -21.94
C VAL A 23 -37.75 24.90 -22.07
N ASP A 24 -37.44 23.98 -21.14
CA ASP A 24 -38.42 23.71 -20.09
C ASP A 24 -37.75 23.24 -18.79
N LYS A 25 -38.15 23.89 -17.70
CA LYS A 25 -37.72 23.66 -16.32
C LYS A 25 -38.67 22.67 -15.66
N ASN A 26 -38.08 21.74 -14.92
CA ASN A 26 -38.59 21.02 -13.74
C ASN A 26 -38.59 19.50 -13.93
N GLU A 27 -37.48 18.86 -13.57
CA GLU A 27 -37.53 17.63 -12.77
C GLU A 27 -36.16 17.33 -12.15
N HIS A 28 -36.17 17.24 -10.82
CA HIS A 28 -35.18 16.62 -9.94
C HIS A 28 -33.74 17.19 -9.85
N ASP A 29 -33.59 18.13 -8.90
CA ASP A 29 -32.36 18.42 -8.14
C ASP A 29 -31.83 17.17 -7.40
N THR A 30 -31.24 16.23 -8.12
CA THR A 30 -30.38 15.16 -7.54
C THR A 30 -29.02 15.04 -8.22
N ASP A 31 -28.82 15.64 -9.40
CA ASP A 31 -27.56 15.52 -10.15
C ASP A 31 -26.52 16.60 -9.83
N ALA A 32 -26.90 17.66 -9.12
CA ALA A 32 -25.97 18.73 -8.73
C ALA A 32 -25.01 18.32 -7.59
N PHE A 33 -25.33 17.27 -6.82
CA PHE A 33 -24.44 16.79 -5.75
C PHE A 33 -23.36 15.83 -6.27
N VAL A 34 -23.58 15.17 -7.41
CA VAL A 34 -22.65 14.18 -7.98
C VAL A 34 -21.50 14.85 -8.75
N LYS A 35 -21.67 16.09 -9.23
CA LYS A 35 -20.68 16.76 -10.09
C LYS A 35 -19.63 17.63 -9.37
N SER A 36 -19.74 17.85 -8.06
CA SER A 36 -18.80 18.74 -7.33
C SER A 36 -17.69 18.03 -6.55
N SER A 37 -17.68 16.70 -6.46
CA SER A 37 -16.60 15.96 -5.77
C SER A 37 -15.43 15.54 -6.69
N GLY A 38 -15.60 15.65 -8.01
CA GLY A 38 -14.73 14.98 -8.97
C GLY A 38 -13.68 15.85 -9.65
N GLN A 39 -12.74 16.49 -8.92
CA GLN A 39 -11.50 16.97 -9.59
C GLN A 39 -10.27 17.33 -8.74
N HIS A 40 -10.17 16.95 -7.46
CA HIS A 40 -9.02 17.35 -6.63
C HIS A 40 -8.29 16.18 -5.94
N GLY A 41 -8.12 15.07 -6.66
CA GLY A 41 -7.14 14.04 -6.29
C GLY A 41 -5.79 14.24 -7.01
N PRO A 42 -4.63 14.02 -6.36
CA PRO A 42 -3.34 14.14 -7.01
C PRO A 42 -3.24 13.17 -8.20
N LYS A 43 -2.99 13.69 -9.41
CA LYS A 43 -2.88 12.90 -10.66
C LYS A 43 -1.60 12.05 -10.75
N LYS A 44 -0.74 12.11 -9.72
CA LYS A 44 0.62 11.56 -9.75
C LYS A 44 0.96 10.90 -8.43
N PHE A 45 1.51 9.69 -8.49
CA PHE A 45 2.21 9.01 -7.39
C PHE A 45 3.65 9.55 -7.29
N CYS A 46 4.28 9.43 -6.11
CA CYS A 46 5.68 9.77 -5.81
C CYS A 46 6.57 10.00 -7.06
N PHE A 47 7.18 11.19 -7.17
CA PHE A 47 8.07 11.55 -8.28
C PHE A 47 7.43 11.52 -9.69
N LYS A 48 6.19 12.01 -9.81
CA LYS A 48 5.48 12.22 -11.09
C LYS A 48 5.03 10.95 -11.83
N VAL A 49 4.97 9.81 -11.16
CA VAL A 49 4.48 8.56 -11.77
C VAL A 49 2.97 8.65 -12.01
N GLU A 50 2.49 8.15 -13.15
CA GLU A 50 1.07 8.10 -13.49
C GLU A 50 0.27 7.28 -12.48
N ILE A 51 -0.91 7.76 -12.12
CA ILE A 51 -1.73 7.12 -11.08
C ILE A 51 -2.12 5.67 -11.43
N GLU A 52 -2.24 5.37 -12.73
CA GLU A 52 -2.53 4.04 -13.27
C GLU A 52 -1.46 2.99 -12.92
N LYS A 53 -0.20 3.42 -12.81
CA LYS A 53 0.93 2.53 -12.51
C LYS A 53 1.17 2.36 -11.01
N SER A 54 0.62 3.26 -10.18
CA SER A 54 0.82 3.25 -8.73
C SER A 54 0.38 1.94 -8.08
N PHE A 55 -0.77 1.38 -8.48
CA PHE A 55 -1.27 0.13 -7.92
C PHE A 55 -0.28 -1.03 -8.11
N GLY A 56 0.33 -1.11 -9.29
CA GLY A 56 1.36 -2.10 -9.58
C GLY A 56 2.63 -1.88 -8.76
N ILE A 57 3.07 -0.62 -8.63
CA ILE A 57 4.28 -0.27 -7.87
C ILE A 57 4.10 -0.55 -6.38
N ILE A 58 2.98 -0.12 -5.79
CA ILE A 58 2.67 -0.36 -4.38
C ILE A 58 2.66 -1.86 -4.11
N GLY A 59 1.97 -2.66 -4.94
CA GLY A 59 1.99 -4.11 -4.78
C GLY A 59 3.37 -4.74 -4.95
N ALA A 60 4.21 -4.26 -5.86
CA ALA A 60 5.58 -4.74 -6.00
C ALA A 60 6.43 -4.43 -4.75
N ILE A 61 6.27 -3.24 -4.16
CA ILE A 61 6.91 -2.87 -2.89
C ILE A 61 6.46 -3.82 -1.77
N GLU A 62 5.18 -4.18 -1.73
CA GLU A 62 4.67 -5.15 -0.75
C GLU A 62 5.24 -6.56 -0.93
N VAL A 63 5.48 -6.99 -2.17
CA VAL A 63 6.20 -8.25 -2.44
C VAL A 63 7.64 -8.18 -1.92
N ILE A 64 8.34 -7.06 -2.12
CA ILE A 64 9.69 -6.86 -1.58
C ILE A 64 9.66 -6.91 -0.05
N PHE A 65 8.71 -6.23 0.60
CA PHE A 65 8.56 -6.31 2.05
C PHE A 65 8.24 -7.72 2.55
N ALA A 66 7.43 -8.48 1.82
CA ALA A 66 7.15 -9.88 2.16
C ALA A 66 8.43 -10.74 2.09
N VAL A 67 9.28 -10.53 1.08
CA VAL A 67 10.58 -11.22 0.96
C VAL A 67 11.52 -10.82 2.10
N LEU A 68 11.64 -9.53 2.41
CA LEU A 68 12.43 -9.07 3.55
C LEU A 68 11.91 -9.64 4.87
N GLN A 69 10.59 -9.78 5.02
CA GLN A 69 9.99 -10.43 6.18
C GLN A 69 10.37 -11.91 6.27
N LEU A 70 10.42 -12.64 5.15
CA LEU A 70 10.89 -14.03 5.12
C LEU A 70 12.35 -14.15 5.57
N LEU A 71 13.21 -13.20 5.18
CA LEU A 71 14.59 -13.15 5.67
C LEU A 71 14.63 -12.88 7.19
N ASN A 72 13.75 -12.03 7.70
CA ASN A 72 13.61 -11.77 9.14
C ASN A 72 13.11 -12.98 9.95
N ILE A 73 12.51 -13.99 9.33
CA ILE A 73 12.10 -15.22 10.04
C ILE A 73 13.32 -15.96 10.61
N PHE A 74 14.47 -15.91 9.93
CA PHE A 74 15.72 -16.49 10.44
C PHE A 74 16.18 -15.81 11.75
N ILE A 75 15.82 -14.54 11.94
CA ILE A 75 16.13 -13.76 13.14
C ILE A 75 15.04 -13.90 14.20
N SER A 76 13.76 -14.00 13.85
CA SER A 76 12.72 -14.23 14.86
C SER A 76 11.60 -15.07 14.28
N LEU A 77 11.71 -16.39 14.45
CA LEU A 77 10.80 -17.35 13.82
C LEU A 77 9.33 -17.07 14.16
N ARG A 78 9.01 -16.91 15.46
CA ARG A 78 7.62 -16.77 15.91
C ARG A 78 7.00 -15.45 15.45
N VAL A 79 7.65 -14.33 15.74
CA VAL A 79 7.14 -13.00 15.37
C VAL A 79 7.14 -12.83 13.85
N GLY A 80 8.23 -13.27 13.20
CA GLY A 80 8.40 -13.21 11.76
C GLY A 80 7.30 -13.96 11.02
N LEU A 81 7.03 -15.22 11.42
CA LEU A 81 6.02 -16.07 10.82
C LEU A 81 4.60 -15.54 11.07
N THR A 82 4.28 -15.09 12.30
CA THR A 82 2.97 -14.52 12.60
C THR A 82 2.69 -13.28 11.75
N LEU A 83 3.63 -12.33 11.68
CA LEU A 83 3.45 -11.14 10.85
C LEU A 83 3.35 -11.46 9.36
N PHE A 84 4.12 -12.46 8.89
CA PHE A 84 4.05 -12.92 7.51
C PHE A 84 2.67 -13.50 7.18
N LEU A 85 2.19 -14.44 7.99
CA LEU A 85 0.92 -15.14 7.74
C LEU A 85 -0.30 -14.23 7.91
N VAL A 86 -0.28 -13.32 8.89
CA VAL A 86 -1.45 -12.48 9.21
C VAL A 86 -1.55 -11.27 8.28
N PHE A 87 -0.43 -10.66 7.89
CA PHE A 87 -0.44 -9.39 7.14
C PHE A 87 0.09 -9.51 5.73
N ASN A 88 1.29 -10.07 5.54
CA ASN A 88 1.94 -10.04 4.23
C ASN A 88 1.35 -11.09 3.27
N LEU A 89 0.95 -12.26 3.77
CA LEU A 89 0.36 -13.31 2.95
C LEU A 89 -1.01 -12.89 2.39
N PRO A 90 -1.96 -12.33 3.18
CA PRO A 90 -3.23 -11.87 2.65
C PRO A 90 -3.08 -10.68 1.67
N LEU A 91 -2.13 -9.77 1.93
CA LEU A 91 -1.82 -8.67 1.00
C LEU A 91 -1.27 -9.17 -0.33
N MET A 92 -0.25 -10.03 -0.29
CA MET A 92 0.35 -10.60 -1.48
C MET A 92 -0.68 -11.43 -2.26
N GLY A 93 -1.46 -12.27 -1.57
CA GLY A 93 -2.49 -13.10 -2.18
C GLY A 93 -3.57 -12.27 -2.87
N SER A 94 -4.10 -11.25 -2.20
CA SER A 94 -5.13 -10.38 -2.78
C SER A 94 -4.62 -9.56 -3.96
N TRP A 95 -3.39 -9.04 -3.89
CA TRP A 95 -2.77 -8.33 -5.02
C TRP A 95 -2.52 -9.26 -6.21
N LEU A 96 -1.91 -10.43 -6.00
CA LEU A 96 -1.63 -11.40 -7.08
C LEU A 96 -2.93 -11.86 -7.76
N MET A 97 -3.99 -12.12 -6.99
CA MET A 97 -5.30 -12.48 -7.54
C MET A 97 -5.93 -11.33 -8.33
N SER A 98 -5.82 -10.09 -7.85
CA SER A 98 -6.28 -8.90 -8.60
C SER A 98 -5.56 -8.76 -9.93
N GLN A 99 -4.23 -8.94 -9.95
CA GLN A 99 -3.42 -8.88 -11.18
C GLN A 99 -3.74 -10.03 -12.14
N LYS A 100 -3.94 -11.25 -11.62
CA LYS A 100 -4.32 -12.41 -12.43
C LYS A 100 -5.64 -12.16 -13.14
N LEU A 101 -6.68 -11.74 -12.41
CA LEU A 101 -8.00 -11.48 -12.98
C LEU A 101 -8.01 -10.33 -13.98
N LYS A 102 -7.19 -9.29 -13.72
CA LYS A 102 -7.00 -8.19 -14.68
C LYS A 102 -6.41 -8.67 -16.01
N ARG A 103 -5.48 -9.63 -15.97
CA ARG A 103 -4.89 -10.25 -17.18
C ARG A 103 -5.88 -11.15 -17.91
N GLU A 104 -6.81 -11.77 -17.19
CA GLU A 104 -7.88 -12.60 -17.74
C GLU A 104 -9.06 -11.78 -18.30
N GLY A 105 -9.04 -10.44 -18.17
CA GLY A 105 -10.12 -9.56 -18.60
C GLY A 105 -11.32 -9.52 -17.65
N ASN A 106 -11.24 -10.18 -16.49
CA ASN A 106 -12.31 -10.20 -15.49
C ASN A 106 -12.22 -8.94 -14.59
N THR A 107 -12.74 -7.83 -15.10
CA THR A 107 -12.71 -6.52 -14.44
C THR A 107 -13.45 -6.52 -13.09
N GLN A 108 -14.64 -7.14 -13.01
CA GLN A 108 -15.41 -7.22 -11.77
C GLN A 108 -14.69 -8.05 -10.69
N GLY A 109 -14.08 -9.16 -11.07
CA GLY A 109 -13.27 -9.99 -10.18
C GLY A 109 -12.03 -9.24 -9.69
N SER A 110 -11.33 -8.55 -10.59
CA SER A 110 -10.17 -7.73 -10.23
C SER A 110 -10.53 -6.63 -9.23
N TYR A 111 -11.68 -5.97 -9.43
CA TYR A 111 -12.22 -4.93 -8.54
C TYR A 111 -12.47 -5.44 -7.11
N LYS A 112 -13.11 -6.62 -6.98
CA LYS A 112 -13.37 -7.26 -5.68
C LYS A 112 -12.07 -7.57 -4.93
N TRP A 113 -11.09 -8.15 -5.61
CA TRP A 113 -9.79 -8.47 -4.99
C TRP A 113 -8.96 -7.24 -4.65
N ASN A 114 -9.04 -6.18 -5.44
CA ASN A 114 -8.43 -4.91 -5.09
C ASN A 114 -9.07 -4.30 -3.82
N THR A 115 -10.39 -4.45 -3.64
CA THR A 115 -11.06 -4.02 -2.41
C THR A 115 -10.54 -4.77 -1.19
N ILE A 116 -10.31 -6.08 -1.32
CA ILE A 116 -9.71 -6.89 -0.26
C ILE A 116 -8.30 -6.39 0.02
N PHE A 117 -7.48 -6.18 -1.02
CA PHE A 117 -6.12 -5.66 -0.88
C PHE A 117 -6.09 -4.34 -0.11
N MET A 118 -6.90 -3.35 -0.52
CA MET A 118 -6.99 -2.05 0.15
C MET A 118 -7.48 -2.17 1.60
N SER A 119 -8.45 -3.03 1.86
CA SER A 119 -8.98 -3.26 3.22
C SER A 119 -7.93 -3.84 4.14
N VAL A 120 -7.24 -4.90 3.70
CA VAL A 120 -6.15 -5.52 4.48
C VAL A 120 -5.01 -4.53 4.69
N PHE A 121 -4.66 -3.75 3.66
CA PHE A 121 -3.62 -2.71 3.74
C PHE A 121 -3.96 -1.67 4.80
N SER A 122 -5.21 -1.20 4.82
CA SER A 122 -5.72 -0.22 5.78
C SER A 122 -5.69 -0.75 7.21
N VAL A 123 -6.18 -1.98 7.42
CA VAL A 123 -6.18 -2.63 8.74
C VAL A 123 -4.74 -2.81 9.23
N ARG A 124 -3.82 -3.27 8.36
CA ARG A 124 -2.41 -3.41 8.71
C ARG A 124 -1.79 -2.06 9.10
N LEU A 125 -2.05 -1.00 8.34
CA LEU A 125 -1.54 0.33 8.66
C LEU A 125 -2.07 0.81 10.02
N LEU A 126 -3.35 0.64 10.30
CA LEU A 126 -3.94 0.99 11.59
C LEU A 126 -3.25 0.26 12.76
N LEU A 127 -3.09 -1.07 12.63
CA LEU A 127 -2.42 -1.88 13.65
C LEU A 127 -0.96 -1.47 13.80
N PHE A 128 -0.26 -1.19 12.71
CA PHE A 128 1.12 -0.75 12.74
C PHE A 128 1.27 0.64 13.38
N ILE A 129 0.31 1.55 13.17
CA ILE A 129 0.25 2.83 13.88
C ILE A 129 0.09 2.57 15.39
N ILE A 130 -0.96 1.85 15.81
CA ILE A 130 -1.27 1.67 17.23
C ILE A 130 -0.18 0.87 17.94
N PHE A 131 0.13 -0.34 17.47
CA PHE A 131 1.11 -1.22 18.12
C PHE A 131 2.53 -0.70 17.99
N GLY A 132 2.90 -0.10 16.84
CA GLY A 132 4.22 0.50 16.68
C GLY A 132 4.43 1.68 17.63
N PHE A 133 3.43 2.52 17.83
CA PHE A 133 3.51 3.63 18.78
C PHE A 133 3.60 3.15 20.23
N ILE A 134 2.75 2.21 20.63
CA ILE A 134 2.80 1.60 21.97
C ILE A 134 4.16 0.96 22.22
N PHE A 135 4.67 0.19 21.25
CA PHE A 135 5.97 -0.46 21.34
C PHE A 135 7.11 0.55 21.53
N LEU A 136 7.10 1.68 20.79
CA LEU A 136 8.11 2.72 20.95
C LEU A 136 8.06 3.39 22.33
N ILE A 137 6.86 3.63 22.86
CA ILE A 137 6.71 4.16 24.23
C ILE A 137 7.30 3.18 25.25
N VAL A 138 6.96 1.90 25.13
CA VAL A 138 7.46 0.85 26.04
C VAL A 138 8.97 0.73 25.92
N ALA A 139 9.53 0.67 24.71
CA ALA A 139 10.98 0.59 24.49
C ALA A 139 11.74 1.83 25.01
N ASN A 140 11.09 3.00 25.03
CA ASN A 140 11.69 4.21 25.57
C ASN A 140 11.67 4.27 27.09
N ASN A 141 10.67 3.66 27.73
CA ASN A 141 10.48 3.71 29.18
C ASN A 141 11.03 2.48 29.91
N GLU A 142 11.12 1.33 29.24
CA GLU A 142 11.56 0.06 29.84
C GLU A 142 12.82 -0.48 29.15
N ASN A 143 13.92 -0.53 29.90
CA ASN A 143 15.18 -1.10 29.42
C ASN A 143 15.03 -2.58 29.03
N SER A 144 14.18 -3.34 29.71
CA SER A 144 13.93 -4.77 29.45
C SER A 144 13.52 -5.06 28.00
N THR A 145 12.69 -4.18 27.42
CA THR A 145 12.23 -4.32 26.03
C THR A 145 13.36 -4.06 25.05
N THR A 146 14.16 -3.02 25.28
CA THR A 146 15.35 -2.74 24.46
C THR A 146 16.43 -3.79 24.63
N ASP A 147 16.62 -4.33 25.83
CA ASP A 147 17.60 -5.38 26.12
C ASP A 147 17.25 -6.67 25.38
N PHE A 148 15.97 -7.03 25.36
CA PHE A 148 15.50 -8.17 24.56
C PHE A 148 15.85 -8.02 23.08
N LEU A 149 15.68 -6.81 22.52
CA LEU A 149 16.00 -6.54 21.12
C LEU A 149 17.52 -6.51 20.89
N CYS A 150 18.29 -5.91 21.78
CA CYS A 150 19.75 -5.90 21.73
C CYS A 150 20.31 -7.32 21.74
N HIS A 151 19.87 -8.14 22.68
CA HIS A 151 20.23 -9.55 22.72
C HIS A 151 19.86 -10.28 21.42
N ARG A 152 18.65 -10.04 20.87
CA ARG A 152 18.17 -10.79 19.71
C ARG A 152 18.81 -10.37 18.38
N TYR A 153 19.04 -9.08 18.18
CA TYR A 153 19.49 -8.52 16.89
C TYR A 153 20.99 -8.23 16.86
N TYR A 154 21.60 -7.93 18.00
CA TYR A 154 23.03 -7.62 18.10
C TYR A 154 23.83 -8.77 18.73
N GLY A 155 23.16 -9.81 19.23
CA GLY A 155 23.83 -10.99 19.78
C GLY A 155 24.58 -10.72 21.08
N ILE A 156 24.20 -9.67 21.81
CA ILE A 156 24.79 -9.32 23.11
C ILE A 156 24.26 -10.32 24.14
N GLU A 157 25.05 -11.35 24.46
CA GLU A 157 24.70 -12.41 25.42
C GLU A 157 24.72 -11.88 26.86
N LEU A 158 23.78 -12.32 27.69
CA LEU A 158 23.57 -11.82 29.07
C LEU A 158 24.23 -12.69 30.17
N GLU A 159 25.07 -13.65 29.81
CA GLU A 159 25.84 -14.50 30.72
C GLU A 159 27.31 -14.02 30.72
N GLY A 160 28.09 -13.95 31.79
CA GLY A 160 27.96 -14.43 33.16
C GLY A 160 29.37 -14.77 33.67
N ASP A 161 29.89 -13.96 34.60
CA ASP A 161 31.20 -14.10 35.30
C ASP A 161 32.44 -13.58 34.56
N GLU A 162 32.38 -12.31 34.15
CA GLU A 162 33.48 -11.60 33.50
C GLU A 162 34.11 -10.56 34.43
N SER A 163 35.41 -10.35 34.25
CA SER A 163 36.24 -9.48 35.10
C SER A 163 35.69 -8.04 35.17
N VAL A 164 36.05 -7.28 36.22
CA VAL A 164 35.55 -5.89 36.42
C VAL A 164 35.76 -4.99 35.18
N GLN A 165 36.80 -5.25 34.39
CA GLN A 165 37.12 -4.51 33.18
C GLN A 165 36.18 -4.84 32.01
N GLU A 166 35.86 -6.11 31.84
CA GLU A 166 35.00 -6.64 30.77
C GLU A 166 33.52 -6.30 31.02
N LYS A 167 33.10 -6.28 32.29
CA LYS A 167 31.78 -5.78 32.69
C LYS A 167 31.56 -4.30 32.33
N SER A 168 32.61 -3.48 32.40
CA SER A 168 32.50 -2.06 32.07
C SER A 168 32.36 -1.79 30.57
N GLU A 169 32.97 -2.63 29.73
CA GLU A 169 32.82 -2.56 28.27
C GLU A 169 31.43 -3.05 27.85
N PHE A 170 30.95 -4.14 28.45
CA PHE A 170 29.60 -4.66 28.23
C PHE A 170 28.49 -3.66 28.57
N GLU A 171 28.61 -2.94 29.70
CA GLU A 171 27.64 -1.91 30.09
C GLU A 171 27.57 -0.76 29.07
N VAL A 172 28.70 -0.41 28.43
CA VAL A 172 28.75 0.61 27.38
C VAL A 172 28.08 0.08 26.10
N GLU A 173 28.37 -1.14 25.67
CA GLU A 173 27.79 -1.73 24.46
C GLU A 173 26.27 -1.86 24.54
N ILE A 174 25.74 -2.30 25.69
CA ILE A 174 24.29 -2.36 25.92
C ILE A 174 23.67 -0.98 25.85
N GLU A 175 24.27 0.02 26.49
CA GLU A 175 23.70 1.37 26.51
C GLU A 175 23.73 2.05 25.13
N GLU A 176 24.78 1.79 24.34
CA GLU A 176 24.84 2.19 22.93
C GLU A 176 23.73 1.53 22.12
N CYS A 177 23.55 0.22 22.27
CA CYS A 177 22.48 -0.51 21.58
C CYS A 177 21.09 0.00 21.96
N ARG A 178 20.81 0.21 23.26
CA ARG A 178 19.54 0.79 23.73
C ARG A 178 19.28 2.16 23.10
N THR A 179 20.29 3.02 23.09
CA THR A 179 20.21 4.36 22.52
C THR A 179 19.93 4.29 21.02
N GLN A 180 20.63 3.42 20.30
CA GLN A 180 20.38 3.18 18.87
C GLN A 180 18.95 2.72 18.63
N ILE A 181 18.46 1.71 19.35
CA ILE A 181 17.09 1.18 19.17
C ILE A 181 16.04 2.26 19.40
N ARG A 182 16.21 3.09 20.45
CA ARG A 182 15.26 4.19 20.75
C ARG A 182 15.26 5.25 19.65
N VAL A 183 16.45 5.72 19.26
CA VAL A 183 16.59 6.78 18.26
C VAL A 183 16.18 6.29 16.88
N PHE A 184 16.73 5.17 16.41
CA PHE A 184 16.37 4.58 15.12
C PHE A 184 14.93 4.11 15.08
N GLY A 185 14.37 3.64 16.19
CA GLY A 185 12.96 3.26 16.29
C GLY A 185 12.04 4.40 15.87
N PHE A 186 12.19 5.58 16.47
CA PHE A 186 11.39 6.75 16.10
C PHE A 186 11.73 7.28 14.70
N LEU A 187 13.02 7.36 14.35
CA LEU A 187 13.47 7.87 13.05
C LEU A 187 13.01 7.00 11.88
N ALA A 188 12.91 5.69 12.05
CA ALA A 188 12.40 4.78 11.02
C ALA A 188 10.87 4.74 11.01
N TYR A 189 10.25 4.73 12.19
CA TYR A 189 8.80 4.59 12.33
C TYR A 189 8.03 5.73 11.67
N VAL A 190 8.36 6.99 11.96
CA VAL A 190 7.58 8.14 11.47
C VAL A 190 7.57 8.23 9.93
N PRO A 191 8.72 8.18 9.23
CA PRO A 191 8.72 8.15 7.76
C PRO A 191 7.99 6.94 7.18
N LEU A 192 8.09 5.78 7.83
CA LEU A 192 7.41 4.57 7.37
C LEU A 192 5.89 4.70 7.46
N ILE A 193 5.36 5.28 8.55
CA ILE A 193 3.93 5.60 8.67
C ILE A 193 3.48 6.59 7.58
N ILE A 194 4.22 7.68 7.40
CA ILE A 194 3.89 8.69 6.39
C ILE A 194 3.88 8.07 4.99
N PHE A 195 4.87 7.24 4.68
CA PHE A 195 4.95 6.54 3.41
C PHE A 195 3.78 5.57 3.21
N GLN A 196 3.48 4.73 4.20
CA GLN A 196 2.35 3.78 4.11
C GLN A 196 1.01 4.51 3.99
N PHE A 197 0.83 5.63 4.70
CA PHE A 197 -0.35 6.48 4.57
C PHE A 197 -0.46 7.11 3.18
N HIS A 198 0.65 7.58 2.62
CA HIS A 198 0.70 8.08 1.24
C HIS A 198 0.32 6.99 0.22
N CYS A 199 0.81 5.76 0.40
CA CYS A 199 0.41 4.62 -0.42
C CYS A 199 -1.10 4.37 -0.33
N LEU A 200 -1.68 4.40 0.88
CA LEU A 200 -3.12 4.23 1.07
C LEU A 200 -3.94 5.31 0.35
N LEU A 201 -3.58 6.58 0.51
CA LEU A 201 -4.23 7.68 -0.20
C LEU A 201 -4.15 7.51 -1.72
N THR A 202 -3.00 7.04 -2.22
CA THR A 202 -2.81 6.77 -3.64
C THR A 202 -3.69 5.63 -4.12
N LEU A 203 -3.85 4.56 -3.32
CA LEU A 203 -4.76 3.46 -3.67
C LEU A 203 -6.21 3.93 -3.78
N TYR A 204 -6.67 4.79 -2.86
CA TYR A 204 -8.00 5.40 -2.95
C TYR A 204 -8.14 6.30 -4.17
N ALA A 205 -7.14 7.12 -4.48
CA ALA A 205 -7.16 7.97 -5.66
C ALA A 205 -7.13 7.16 -6.96
N TYR A 206 -6.37 6.06 -7.02
CA TYR A 206 -6.38 5.12 -8.15
C TYR A 206 -7.77 4.50 -8.34
N ARG A 207 -8.40 4.06 -7.24
CA ARG A 207 -9.75 3.49 -7.28
C ARG A 207 -10.76 4.48 -7.86
N ASP A 208 -10.77 5.70 -7.32
CA ASP A 208 -11.71 6.73 -7.74
C ASP A 208 -11.51 7.15 -9.20
N GLN A 209 -10.26 7.38 -9.61
CA GLN A 209 -9.97 7.99 -10.91
C GLN A 209 -9.90 7.00 -12.08
N VAL A 210 -9.55 5.74 -11.81
CA VAL A 210 -9.25 4.73 -12.82
C VAL A 210 -10.19 3.53 -12.68
N GLU A 211 -10.19 2.90 -11.51
CA GLU A 211 -10.85 1.60 -11.34
C GLU A 211 -12.38 1.70 -11.42
N ASN A 212 -12.97 2.73 -10.80
CA ASN A 212 -14.41 2.96 -10.83
C ASN A 212 -14.91 3.24 -12.26
N LYS A 213 -14.12 3.94 -13.09
CA LYS A 213 -14.47 4.19 -14.49
C LYS A 213 -14.47 2.91 -15.29
N LEU A 214 -13.38 2.13 -15.20
CA LEU A 214 -13.27 0.84 -15.87
C LEU A 214 -14.37 -0.14 -15.44
N TYR A 215 -14.78 -0.09 -14.17
CA TYR A 215 -15.86 -0.92 -13.65
C TYR A 215 -17.21 -0.52 -14.24
N VAL A 216 -17.54 0.77 -14.28
CA VAL A 216 -18.79 1.27 -14.86
C VAL A 216 -18.87 0.94 -16.36
N ASP A 217 -17.78 1.18 -17.10
CA ASP A 217 -17.72 0.86 -18.53
C ASP A 217 -17.97 -0.63 -18.78
N ALA A 218 -17.33 -1.50 -17.99
CA ALA A 218 -17.49 -2.95 -18.12
C ALA A 218 -18.90 -3.47 -17.75
N VAL A 219 -19.57 -2.84 -16.77
CA VAL A 219 -20.93 -3.23 -16.38
C VAL A 219 -21.97 -2.77 -17.41
N ASN A 220 -21.82 -1.56 -17.95
CA ASN A 220 -22.73 -1.04 -18.97
C ASN A 220 -22.63 -1.84 -20.28
N ASP A 221 -21.41 -2.24 -20.68
CA ASP A 221 -21.21 -3.08 -21.87
C ASP A 221 -21.85 -4.48 -21.73
N GLU A 222 -22.01 -5.01 -20.51
CA GLU A 222 -22.69 -6.28 -20.25
C GLU A 222 -24.22 -6.17 -20.25
N GLU A 223 -24.79 -4.99 -19.97
CA GLU A 223 -26.24 -4.76 -20.02
C GLU A 223 -26.78 -4.55 -21.45
N ASP A 224 -25.92 -4.16 -22.39
CA ASP A 224 -26.27 -3.91 -23.80
C ASP A 224 -26.25 -5.17 -24.71
N ILE A 225 -26.00 -6.37 -24.15
CA ILE A 225 -25.94 -7.67 -24.86
C ILE A 225 -27.13 -8.56 -24.49
#